data_AF-A0A7G4A5Y2-F1
#
_entry.id   AF-A0A7G4A5Y2-F1
#
_cell.length_a   1.000
_cell.length_b   1.000
_cell.length_c   1.000
_cell.angle_alpha   90.00
_cell.angle_beta   90.00
_cell.angle_gamma   90.00
#
_symmetry.space_group_name_H-M   'P 1'
#
loop_
_entity.id
_entity.type
_entity.pdbx_description
1 polymer ?
#
loop_
_entity_poly.entity_id
_entity_poly.type
_entity_poly.pdbx_seq_one_letter_code
_entity_poly.pdbx_strand_id
1 'polypeptide(L)'
;MLKKFLRPSIIVAIQLILLAILIACITPFLLRNTDSLNQFRQLVQHFKWALLMTHGLFYAVLYFAWPFLINLLSQKQASPPSEEQRRCALNARLYLIGAFVIFEVLNILR
;
A
#
# COMPACT_ATOMS: atom_id res chain seq x y z
N MET A 1 2.26 12.43 -33.89
CA MET A 1 1.76 11.58 -32.77
C MET A 1 2.78 10.57 -32.25
N LEU A 2 3.65 9.99 -33.09
CA LEU A 2 4.67 9.01 -32.70
C LEU A 2 5.58 9.45 -31.54
N LYS A 3 6.12 10.69 -31.56
CA LYS A 3 6.96 11.25 -30.48
C LYS A 3 6.25 11.36 -29.12
N LYS A 4 4.92 11.49 -29.12
CA LYS A 4 4.08 11.62 -27.91
C LYS A 4 3.80 10.26 -27.27
N PHE A 5 3.80 9.18 -28.05
CA PHE A 5 3.72 7.79 -27.58
C PHE A 5 5.09 7.19 -27.24
N LEU A 6 6.16 7.57 -27.95
CA LEU A 6 7.51 7.08 -27.72
C LEU A 6 8.03 7.40 -26.31
N ARG A 7 7.75 8.60 -25.79
CA ARG A 7 8.19 8.99 -24.43
C ARG A 7 7.60 8.10 -23.33
N PRO A 8 6.27 7.93 -23.20
CA PRO A 8 5.71 7.02 -22.20
C PRO A 8 6.11 5.56 -22.44
N SER A 9 6.22 5.09 -23.68
CA SER A 9 6.68 3.73 -23.97
C SER A 9 8.12 3.48 -23.52
N ILE A 10 9.03 4.45 -23.70
CA ILE A 10 10.41 4.35 -23.23
C ILE A 10 10.46 4.33 -21.69
N ILE A 11 9.64 5.14 -21.02
CA ILE A 11 9.57 5.15 -19.55
C ILE A 11 9.12 3.78 -19.03
N VAL A 12 8.06 3.20 -19.60
CA VAL A 12 7.57 1.87 -19.22
C VAL A 12 8.64 0.80 -19.52
N ALA A 13 9.32 0.88 -20.66
CA ALA A 13 10.40 -0.06 -21.00
C ALA A 13 11.56 0.02 -20.00
N ILE A 14 12.00 1.22 -19.62
CA ILE A 14 13.05 1.42 -18.61
C ILE A 14 12.60 0.87 -17.25
N GLN A 15 11.36 1.11 -16.84
CA GLN A 15 10.81 0.57 -15.59
C GLN A 15 10.81 -0.97 -15.59
N LEU A 16 10.43 -1.59 -16.71
CA LEU A 16 10.46 -3.05 -16.85
C LEU A 16 11.89 -3.61 -16.81
N ILE A 17 12.84 -2.95 -17.48
CA ILE A 17 14.25 -3.35 -17.45
C ILE A 17 14.83 -3.22 -16.03
N LEU A 18 14.57 -2.10 -15.35
CA LEU A 18 14.99 -1.91 -13.97
C LEU A 18 14.37 -2.94 -13.03
N LEU A 19 13.09 -3.26 -13.21
CA LEU A 19 12.41 -4.30 -12.44
C LEU A 19 13.05 -5.68 -12.68
N ALA A 20 13.35 -6.01 -13.93
CA ALA A 20 14.01 -7.27 -14.28
C ALA A 20 15.41 -7.38 -13.67
N ILE A 21 16.20 -6.29 -13.72
CA ILE A 21 17.52 -6.21 -13.08
C ILE A 21 17.39 -6.37 -11.57
N LEU A 22 16.44 -5.66 -10.94
CA LEU A 22 16.18 -5.76 -9.51
C LEU A 22 15.85 -7.20 -9.10
N ILE A 23 14.96 -7.87 -9.84
CA ILE A 23 14.62 -9.28 -9.62
C ILE A 23 15.87 -10.15 -9.77
N ALA A 24 16.65 -9.96 -10.84
CA ALA A 24 17.87 -10.74 -11.07
C ALA A 24 18.91 -10.55 -9.94
N CYS A 25 19.02 -9.36 -9.35
CA CYS A 25 19.91 -9.10 -8.22
C CYS A 25 19.40 -9.69 -6.90
N ILE A 26 18.09 -9.61 -6.64
CA ILE A 26 17.49 -10.08 -5.39
C ILE A 26 17.37 -11.61 -5.38
N THR A 27 17.10 -12.24 -6.52
CA THR A 27 16.91 -13.70 -6.63
C THR A 27 18.05 -14.54 -6.03
N PRO A 28 19.34 -14.33 -6.35
CA PRO A 28 20.42 -15.11 -5.76
C PRO A 28 20.56 -14.86 -4.25
N PHE A 29 20.27 -13.64 -3.78
CA PHE A 29 20.24 -13.34 -2.35
C PHE A 29 19.13 -14.12 -1.63
N LEU A 30 17.92 -14.19 -2.22
CA LEU A 30 16.82 -14.97 -1.67
C LEU A 30 17.13 -16.48 -1.68
N LEU A 31 17.68 -16.99 -2.79
CA LEU A 31 18.02 -18.41 -2.94
C LEU A 31 19.13 -18.85 -1.98
N ARG A 32 20.08 -17.96 -1.65
CA ARG A 32 21.16 -18.26 -0.70
C ARG A 32 20.68 -18.24 0.76
N ASN A 33 19.59 -17.52 1.05
CA ASN A 33 19.05 -17.36 2.41
C ASN A 33 17.71 -18.10 2.60
N THR A 34 17.46 -19.15 1.80
CA THR A 34 16.21 -19.92 1.82
C THR A 34 15.86 -20.46 3.19
N ASP A 35 16.84 -20.93 3.96
CA ASP A 35 16.61 -21.45 5.32
C ASP A 35 16.14 -20.35 6.28
N SER A 36 16.82 -19.19 6.26
CA SER A 36 16.41 -18.01 7.04
C SER A 36 15.03 -17.50 6.62
N LEU A 37 14.73 -17.53 5.31
CA LEU A 37 13.41 -17.16 4.78
C LEU A 37 12.32 -18.16 5.18
N ASN A 38 12.64 -19.46 5.24
CA ASN A 38 11.72 -20.48 5.72
C ASN A 38 11.47 -20.36 7.22
N GLN A 39 12.49 -20.07 8.02
CA GLN A 39 12.32 -19.77 9.45
C GLN A 39 11.49 -18.52 9.67
N PHE A 40 11.74 -17.46 8.89
CA PHE A 40 10.91 -16.26 8.91
C PHE A 40 9.46 -16.56 8.51
N ARG A 41 9.25 -17.36 7.46
CA ARG A 41 7.91 -17.81 7.07
C ARG A 41 7.22 -18.59 8.18
N GLN A 42 7.93 -19.49 8.87
CA GLN A 42 7.39 -20.23 10.01
C GLN A 42 7.03 -19.31 11.18
N LEU A 43 7.86 -18.31 11.47
CA LEU A 43 7.59 -17.27 12.47
C LEU A 43 6.32 -16.48 12.10
N VAL A 44 6.21 -16.02 10.85
CA VAL A 44 5.02 -15.31 10.34
C VAL A 44 3.77 -16.19 10.44
N GLN A 45 3.86 -17.48 10.13
CA GLN A 45 2.75 -18.42 10.29
C GLN A 45 2.36 -18.59 11.76
N HIS A 46 3.34 -18.68 12.66
CA HIS A 46 3.10 -18.78 14.10
C HIS A 46 2.37 -17.53 14.63
N PHE A 47 2.74 -16.34 14.17
CA PHE A 47 2.12 -15.07 14.56
C PHE A 47 0.98 -14.62 13.63
N LYS A 48 0.47 -15.48 12.74
CA LYS A 48 -0.51 -15.10 11.73
C LYS A 48 -1.73 -14.40 12.33
N TRP A 49 -2.27 -14.94 13.42
CA TRP A 49 -3.41 -14.34 14.12
C TRP A 49 -3.08 -13.03 14.81
N ALA A 50 -1.90 -12.94 15.44
CA ALA A 50 -1.45 -11.71 16.07
C ALA A 50 -1.29 -10.61 15.01
N LEU A 51 -0.64 -10.91 13.89
CA LEU A 51 -0.52 -10.01 12.75
C LEU A 51 -1.89 -9.57 12.22
N LEU A 52 -2.84 -10.50 12.04
CA LEU A 52 -4.19 -10.16 11.59
C LEU A 52 -4.89 -9.21 12.56
N MET A 53 -4.74 -9.42 13.87
CA MET A 53 -5.28 -8.52 14.89
C MET A 53 -4.63 -7.14 14.81
N THR A 54 -3.31 -7.06 14.57
CA THR A 54 -2.62 -5.79 14.38
C THR A 54 -3.15 -5.04 13.16
N HIS A 55 -3.45 -5.72 12.05
CA HIS A 55 -4.04 -5.13 10.86
C HIS A 55 -5.47 -4.63 11.14
N GLY A 56 -6.29 -5.44 11.81
CA GLY A 56 -7.63 -5.03 12.23
C GLY A 56 -7.61 -3.81 13.14
N LEU A 57 -6.70 -3.77 14.12
CA LEU A 57 -6.49 -2.62 15.00
C LEU A 57 -6.02 -1.40 14.20
N PHE A 58 -5.09 -1.58 13.28
CA PHE A 58 -4.60 -0.51 12.39
C PHE A 58 -5.74 0.08 11.56
N TYR A 59 -6.61 -0.76 10.98
CA TYR A 59 -7.78 -0.30 10.21
C TYR A 59 -8.78 0.45 11.09
N ALA A 60 -9.03 -0.03 12.30
CA ALA A 60 -9.90 0.66 13.26
C ALA A 60 -9.33 2.04 13.61
N VAL A 61 -8.06 2.10 14.02
CA VAL A 61 -7.37 3.35 14.34
C VAL A 61 -7.42 4.30 13.16
N LEU A 62 -7.13 3.83 11.95
CA LEU A 62 -7.18 4.65 10.75
C LEU A 62 -8.58 5.19 10.47
N TYR A 63 -9.61 4.35 10.60
CA TYR A 63 -11.00 4.75 10.39
C TYR A 63 -11.44 5.85 11.36
N PHE A 64 -11.08 5.73 12.64
CA PHE A 64 -11.44 6.70 13.68
C PHE A 64 -10.55 7.96 13.66
N ALA A 65 -9.26 7.82 13.34
CA ALA A 65 -8.33 8.94 13.25
C ALA A 65 -8.53 9.78 11.98
N TRP A 66 -9.09 9.20 10.91
CA TRP A 66 -9.33 9.88 9.64
C TRP A 66 -10.03 11.25 9.76
N PRO A 67 -11.21 11.37 10.41
CA PRO A 67 -11.87 12.67 10.57
C PRO A 67 -11.01 13.69 11.32
N PHE A 68 -10.22 13.25 12.29
CA PHE A 68 -9.28 14.11 13.01
C PHE A 68 -8.19 14.64 12.07
N LEU A 69 -7.61 13.78 11.24
CA LEU A 69 -6.62 14.17 10.22
C LEU A 69 -7.19 15.16 9.21
N ILE A 70 -8.40 14.91 8.70
CA ILE A 70 -9.06 15.82 7.74
C ILE A 70 -9.32 17.19 8.37
N ASN A 71 -9.80 17.23 9.62
CA ASN A 71 -10.02 18.48 10.33
C ASN A 71 -8.69 19.23 10.58
N LEU A 72 -7.64 18.53 11.01
CA LEU A 72 -6.32 19.11 11.23
C LEU A 72 -5.73 19.70 9.93
N LEU A 73 -5.86 18.99 8.81
CA LEU A 73 -5.40 19.45 7.51
C LEU A 73 -6.21 20.65 7.02
N SER A 74 -7.52 20.64 7.24
CA SER A 74 -8.41 21.74 6.85
C SER A 74 -8.11 23.02 7.62
N GLN A 75 -7.74 22.93 8.90
CA GLN A 75 -7.33 24.08 9.72
C GLN A 75 -6.00 24.70 9.28
N LYS A 76 -5.14 23.94 8.61
CA LYS A 76 -3.84 24.42 8.10
C LYS A 76 -3.94 25.05 6.71
N GLN A 77 -5.08 24.97 6.04
CA GLN A 77 -5.27 25.55 4.72
C GLN A 77 -5.63 27.04 4.83
N ALA A 78 -5.06 27.85 3.92
CA ALA A 78 -5.33 29.29 3.85
C ALA A 78 -6.79 29.60 3.51
N SER A 79 -7.45 28.70 2.78
CA SER A 79 -8.87 28.78 2.45
C SER A 79 -9.58 27.51 2.91
N PRO A 80 -10.73 27.62 3.59
CA PRO A 80 -11.47 26.45 4.01
C PRO A 80 -11.99 25.67 2.80
N PRO A 81 -11.95 24.33 2.85
CA PRO A 81 -12.51 23.50 1.78
C PRO A 81 -14.03 23.69 1.69
N SER A 82 -14.58 23.51 0.49
CA SER A 82 -16.04 23.50 0.33
C SER A 82 -16.66 22.31 1.06
N GLU A 83 -17.94 22.40 1.39
CA GLU A 83 -18.65 21.31 2.09
C GLU A 83 -18.64 20.00 1.28
N GLU A 84 -18.68 20.10 -0.06
CA GLU A 84 -18.55 18.95 -0.95
C GLU A 84 -17.17 18.30 -0.88
N GLN A 85 -16.10 19.10 -0.90
CA GLN A 85 -14.72 18.61 -0.78
C GLN A 85 -14.49 17.95 0.58
N ARG A 86 -15.01 18.55 1.64
CA ARG A 86 -14.94 18.01 2.99
C ARG A 86 -15.67 16.68 3.11
N ARG A 87 -16.88 16.59 2.56
CA ARG A 87 -17.67 15.35 2.53
C ARG A 87 -16.96 14.25 1.73
N CYS A 88 -16.40 14.60 0.57
CA CYS A 88 -15.61 13.67 -0.24
C CYS A 88 -14.38 13.15 0.53
N ALA A 89 -13.63 14.07 1.16
CA ALA A 89 -12.44 13.72 1.96
C ALA A 89 -12.79 12.82 3.16
N LEU A 90 -13.91 13.06 3.84
CA LEU A 90 -14.37 12.19 4.94
C LEU A 90 -14.79 10.80 4.44
N ASN A 91 -15.44 10.73 3.28
CA ASN A 91 -15.86 9.46 2.68
C ASN A 91 -14.69 8.63 2.14
N ALA A 92 -13.56 9.26 1.81
CA ALA A 92 -12.33 8.59 1.37
C ALA A 92 -11.86 7.49 2.32
N ARG A 93 -12.16 7.60 3.63
CA ARG A 93 -11.84 6.55 4.62
C ARG A 93 -12.38 5.18 4.25
N LEU A 94 -13.60 5.10 3.69
CA LEU A 94 -14.21 3.82 3.36
C LEU A 94 -13.52 3.18 2.16
N TYR A 95 -13.14 3.98 1.17
CA TYR A 95 -12.36 3.52 0.03
C TYR A 95 -10.96 3.06 0.45
N LEU A 96 -10.32 3.78 1.37
CA LEU A 96 -9.01 3.44 1.89
C LEU A 96 -9.03 2.12 2.68
N ILE A 97 -9.98 1.96 3.60
CA ILE A 97 -10.17 0.72 4.36
C ILE A 97 -10.54 -0.43 3.43
N GLY A 98 -11.45 -0.20 2.48
CA GLY A 98 -11.82 -1.20 1.48
C GLY A 98 -10.61 -1.68 0.68
N ALA A 99 -9.74 -0.77 0.22
CA ALA A 99 -8.51 -1.13 -0.49
C ALA A 99 -7.59 -1.98 0.37
N PHE A 100 -7.38 -1.61 1.65
CA PHE A 100 -6.55 -2.42 2.54
C PHE A 100 -7.13 -3.80 2.82
N VAL A 101 -8.44 -3.90 3.04
CA VAL A 101 -9.11 -5.21 3.22
C VAL A 101 -8.96 -6.07 1.96
N ILE A 102 -9.11 -5.49 0.77
CA ILE A 102 -8.91 -6.22 -0.49
C ILE A 102 -7.47 -6.73 -0.58
N PHE A 103 -6.46 -5.91 -0.27
CA PHE A 103 -5.07 -6.35 -0.26
C PHE A 103 -4.81 -7.46 0.77
N GLU A 104 -5.39 -7.36 1.95
CA GLU A 104 -5.27 -8.38 2.99
C GLU A 104 -5.90 -9.70 2.55
N VAL A 105 -7.09 -9.65 1.95
CA VAL A 105 -7.77 -10.84 1.39
C VAL A 105 -6.92 -11.46 0.27
N LEU A 106 -6.39 -10.65 -0.65
CA LEU A 106 -5.49 -11.15 -1.70
C LEU A 106 -4.22 -11.79 -1.14
N ASN A 107 -3.72 -11.27 -0.01
CA ASN A 107 -2.54 -11.81 0.67
C ASN A 107 -2.85 -13.12 1.42
N ILE A 108 -4.03 -13.24 2.02
CA ILE A 108 -4.48 -14.46 2.71
C ILE A 108 -4.82 -15.59 1.74
N LEU A 109 -5.39 -15.26 0.58
CA LEU A 109 -5.78 -16.21 -0.47
C LEU A 109 -4.58 -16.77 -1.27
N ARG A 110 -3.38 -16.23 -1.09
CA ARG A 110 -2.15 -16.61 -1.80
C ARG A 110 -1.29 -17.58 -0.96
#